data_AF-A0A0E4H5Y5-F1
#
_entry.id   AF-A0A0E4H5Y5-F1
#
_cell.length_a   1.000
_cell.length_b   1.000
_cell.length_c   1.000
_cell.angle_alpha   90.00
_cell.angle_beta   90.00
_cell.angle_gamma   90.00
#
_symmetry.space_group_name_H-M   'P 1'
#
loop_
_entity.id
_entity.type
_entity.pdbx_description
1 polymer ?
#
loop_
_entity_poly.entity_id
_entity_poly.type
_entity_poly.pdbx_seq_one_letter_code
_entity_poly.pdbx_strand_id
1 'polypeptide(L)'
;MAITIADIKKRSMPIGKIRAVIQYLEENPAGGGSGSVTWASITGKPAVIAAGADAAAARTAIGAGTPYTLPAATASVIGGVKQAATQANSTATDVAGVVADLNAMLAKLKAAGIMA
;
A
#
# COMPACT_ATOMS: atom_id res chain seq x y z
N MET A 1 32.75 46.14 34.79
CA MET A 1 31.87 46.88 33.87
C MET A 1 30.61 47.26 34.63
N ALA A 2 30.45 48.54 34.98
CA ALA A 2 29.25 49.00 35.69
C ALA A 2 28.16 49.31 34.67
N ILE A 3 26.96 48.77 34.86
CA ILE A 3 25.78 49.15 34.06
C ILE A 3 25.36 50.55 34.52
N THR A 4 25.34 51.52 33.61
CA THR A 4 24.92 52.88 33.91
C THR A 4 23.40 53.04 33.81
N ILE A 5 22.85 54.09 34.41
CA ILE A 5 21.42 54.44 34.28
C ILE A 5 21.04 54.66 32.80
N ALA A 6 21.97 55.19 31.98
CA ALA A 6 21.76 55.34 30.55
C ALA A 6 21.66 53.98 29.83
N ASP A 7 22.45 52.99 30.25
CA ASP A 7 22.36 51.62 29.74
C ASP A 7 21.04 50.96 30.11
N ILE A 8 20.53 51.22 31.33
CA ILE A 8 19.21 50.75 31.78
C ILE A 8 18.12 51.40 30.92
N LYS A 9 18.17 52.71 30.69
CA LYS A 9 17.13 53.44 29.94
C LYS A 9 17.07 53.06 28.46
N LYS A 10 18.21 52.68 27.87
CA LYS A 10 18.31 52.20 26.48
C LYS A 10 17.81 50.75 26.31
N ARG A 11 17.91 49.93 27.36
CA ARG A 11 17.40 48.54 27.41
C ARG A 11 15.97 48.43 27.94
N SER A 12 15.50 49.44 28.69
CA SER A 12 14.16 49.47 29.28
C SER A 12 13.14 49.86 28.22
N MET A 13 12.21 48.94 27.93
CA MET A 13 10.98 49.32 27.23
C MET A 13 10.19 50.29 28.12
N PRO A 14 9.60 51.37 27.56
CA PRO A 14 8.68 52.23 28.29
C PRO A 14 7.54 51.39 28.88
N ILE A 15 7.11 51.71 30.11
CA ILE A 15 6.10 50.92 30.82
C ILE A 15 4.77 50.76 30.05
N GLY A 16 4.42 51.73 29.20
CA GLY A 16 3.27 51.64 28.30
C GLY A 16 3.43 50.57 27.21
N LYS A 17 4.63 50.37 26.68
CA LYS A 17 4.91 49.28 25.72
C LYS A 17 4.89 47.92 26.40
N ILE A 18 5.35 47.83 27.65
CA ILE A 18 5.25 46.60 28.45
C ILE A 18 3.77 46.23 28.65
N ARG A 19 2.91 47.20 29.00
CA ARG A 19 1.47 46.97 29.12
C ARG A 19 0.83 46.52 27.80
N ALA A 20 1.22 47.13 26.68
CA ALA A 20 0.71 46.72 25.37
C ALA A 20 1.14 45.30 24.98
N VAL A 21 2.37 44.89 25.31
CA VAL A 21 2.84 43.52 25.09
C VAL A 21 2.12 42.53 25.99
N ILE A 22 1.89 42.87 27.26
CA ILE A 22 1.12 42.04 28.19
C ILE A 22 -0.31 41.85 27.66
N GLN A 23 -0.98 42.95 27.32
CA GLN A 23 -2.33 42.92 26.76
C GLN A 23 -2.39 42.09 25.47
N TYR A 24 -1.41 42.27 24.57
CA TYR A 24 -1.33 41.49 23.34
C TYR A 24 -1.17 39.98 23.62
N LEU A 25 -0.38 39.59 24.61
CA LEU A 25 -0.18 38.18 25.00
C LEU A 25 -1.38 37.59 25.74
N GLU A 26 -2.13 38.40 26.49
CA GLU A 26 -3.38 38.00 27.14
C GLU A 26 -4.50 37.80 26.12
N GLU A 27 -4.59 38.67 25.12
CA GLU A 27 -5.56 38.61 24.02
C GLU A 27 -5.16 37.55 22.95
N ASN A 28 -3.86 37.27 22.82
CA ASN A 28 -3.30 36.28 21.91
C ASN A 28 -2.44 35.30 22.74
N PRO A 29 -3.07 34.45 23.59
CA PRO A 29 -2.33 33.42 24.27
C PRO A 29 -1.59 32.62 23.21
N ALA A 30 -0.27 32.47 23.36
CA ALA A 30 0.55 31.76 22.40
C ALA A 30 -0.09 30.38 22.16
N GLY A 31 -0.73 30.22 21.00
CA GLY A 31 -1.35 28.98 20.54
C GLY A 31 -0.30 27.94 20.15
N GLY A 32 0.79 27.86 20.91
CA GLY A 32 1.82 26.85 20.79
C GLY A 32 1.30 25.56 21.39
N GLY A 33 0.43 24.89 20.64
CA GLY A 33 -0.05 23.56 21.00
C GLY A 33 1.13 22.63 21.21
N SER A 34 1.52 22.43 22.47
CA SER A 34 2.40 21.33 22.92
C SER A 34 1.67 19.98 22.84
N GLY A 35 0.71 19.85 21.92
CA GLY A 35 0.03 18.60 21.63
C GLY A 35 0.95 17.75 20.77
N SER A 36 1.08 16.47 21.12
CA SER A 36 1.73 15.49 20.25
C SER A 36 1.15 15.61 18.84
N VAL A 37 2.00 15.91 17.86
CA VAL A 37 1.60 15.87 16.45
C VAL A 37 1.48 14.40 16.09
N THR A 38 0.25 13.91 16.07
CA THR A 38 -0.03 12.57 15.55
C THR A 38 -0.19 12.65 14.04
N TRP A 39 0.08 11.55 13.35
CA TRP A 39 -0.18 11.51 11.91
C TRP A 39 -1.65 11.86 11.56
N ALA A 40 -2.58 11.59 12.48
CA ALA A 40 -3.99 11.96 12.35
C ALA A 40 -4.20 13.49 12.22
N SER A 41 -3.38 14.31 12.88
CA SER A 41 -3.56 15.78 12.91
C SER A 41 -3.07 16.51 11.67
N ILE A 42 -2.43 15.83 10.71
CA ILE A 42 -1.93 16.45 9.47
C ILE A 42 -3.04 16.47 8.41
N THR A 43 -3.44 17.65 7.97
CA THR A 43 -4.40 17.87 6.86
C THR A 43 -3.71 17.77 5.51
N GLY A 44 -4.37 17.18 4.50
CA GLY A 44 -3.82 17.08 3.13
C GLY A 44 -2.75 16.00 2.93
N LYS A 45 -2.55 15.12 3.91
CA LYS A 45 -1.57 14.02 3.85
C LYS A 45 -1.94 12.94 2.80
N PRO A 46 -0.95 12.29 2.15
CA PRO A 46 -1.21 11.19 1.22
C PRO A 46 -1.91 10.00 1.90
N ALA A 47 -2.86 9.38 1.18
CA ALA A 47 -3.66 8.26 1.68
C ALA A 47 -2.82 7.06 2.16
N VAL A 48 -1.70 6.76 1.48
CA VAL A 48 -0.84 5.60 1.77
C VAL A 48 -0.23 5.64 3.18
N ILE A 49 0.11 6.84 3.67
CA ILE A 49 0.74 6.98 5.00
C ILE A 49 -0.36 7.01 6.08
N ALA A 50 -1.60 7.35 5.72
CA ALA A 50 -2.75 7.36 6.63
C ALA A 50 -3.41 5.98 6.81
N ALA A 51 -2.89 4.96 6.16
CA ALA A 51 -3.63 3.73 5.92
C ALA A 51 -3.83 2.84 7.14
N GLY A 52 -3.13 3.05 8.25
CA GLY A 52 -3.22 2.23 9.47
C GLY A 52 -1.94 1.47 9.77
N ALA A 53 -2.00 0.51 10.70
CA ALA A 53 -0.81 -0.15 11.26
C ALA A 53 -0.26 -1.32 10.40
N ASP A 54 -1.05 -1.86 9.47
CA ASP A 54 -0.69 -3.07 8.73
C ASP A 54 -0.68 -2.89 7.21
N ALA A 55 -0.05 -3.85 6.55
CA ALA A 55 0.11 -3.86 5.10
C ALA A 55 -1.21 -4.02 4.35
N ALA A 56 -2.26 -4.61 4.96
CA ALA A 56 -3.55 -4.75 4.29
C ALA A 56 -4.24 -3.40 4.18
N ALA A 57 -4.21 -2.63 5.26
CA ALA A 57 -4.77 -1.30 5.31
C ALA A 57 -4.03 -0.36 4.32
N ALA A 58 -2.70 -0.43 4.27
CA ALA A 58 -1.87 0.25 3.25
C ALA A 58 -2.28 -0.06 1.81
N ARG A 59 -2.52 -1.33 1.49
CA ARG A 59 -2.96 -1.75 0.16
C ARG A 59 -4.34 -1.22 -0.18
N THR A 60 -5.30 -1.31 0.74
CA THR A 60 -6.65 -0.77 0.54
C THR A 60 -6.62 0.74 0.27
N ALA A 61 -5.80 1.51 0.99
CA ALA A 61 -5.70 2.96 0.84
C ALA A 61 -5.19 3.41 -0.54
N ILE A 62 -4.46 2.55 -1.26
CA ILE A 62 -3.94 2.83 -2.61
C ILE A 62 -4.61 2.01 -3.72
N GLY A 63 -5.62 1.20 -3.38
CA GLY A 63 -6.27 0.30 -4.33
C GLY A 63 -5.38 -0.85 -4.83
N ALA A 64 -4.35 -1.22 -4.08
CA ALA A 64 -3.49 -2.36 -4.42
C ALA A 64 -4.13 -3.70 -4.01
N GLY A 65 -3.95 -4.71 -4.86
CA GLY A 65 -4.29 -6.10 -4.54
C GLY A 65 -3.22 -6.79 -3.69
N THR A 66 -3.53 -7.98 -3.18
CA THR A 66 -2.53 -8.86 -2.57
C THR A 66 -1.70 -9.56 -3.65
N PRO A 67 -0.45 -9.98 -3.35
CA PRO A 67 0.28 -10.89 -4.23
C PRO A 67 -0.58 -12.11 -4.58
N TYR A 68 -0.65 -12.44 -5.87
CA TYR A 68 -1.44 -13.56 -6.37
C TYR A 68 -0.52 -14.70 -6.81
N THR A 69 -0.85 -15.93 -6.38
CA THR A 69 -0.23 -17.16 -6.89
C THR A 69 -1.28 -17.93 -7.65
N LEU A 70 -1.00 -18.23 -8.93
CA LEU A 70 -1.91 -19.02 -9.77
C LEU A 70 -1.97 -20.47 -9.25
N PRO A 71 -3.12 -20.96 -8.74
CA PRO A 71 -3.25 -22.34 -8.34
C PRO A 71 -3.32 -23.25 -9.57
N ALA A 72 -3.04 -24.55 -9.39
CA ALA A 72 -3.37 -25.54 -10.41
C ALA A 72 -4.88 -25.68 -10.56
N ALA A 73 -5.36 -25.93 -11.77
CA ALA A 73 -6.77 -26.22 -12.01
C ALA A 73 -7.20 -27.51 -11.28
N THR A 74 -8.42 -27.51 -10.73
CA THR A 74 -9.07 -28.69 -10.16
C THR A 74 -10.52 -28.78 -10.64
N ALA A 75 -11.22 -29.87 -10.35
CA ALA A 75 -12.63 -30.03 -10.71
C ALA A 75 -13.57 -28.98 -10.05
N SER A 76 -13.13 -28.30 -8.98
CA SER A 76 -13.95 -27.33 -8.23
C SER A 76 -13.34 -25.94 -8.14
N VAL A 77 -12.12 -25.74 -8.66
CA VAL A 77 -11.38 -24.47 -8.55
C VAL A 77 -10.72 -24.14 -9.89
N ILE A 78 -10.99 -22.93 -10.38
CA ILE A 78 -10.32 -22.37 -11.56
C ILE A 78 -8.83 -22.18 -11.24
N GLY A 79 -7.97 -22.65 -12.13
CA GLY A 79 -6.53 -22.50 -12.01
C GLY A 79 -5.81 -22.65 -13.34
N GLY A 80 -4.49 -22.59 -13.31
CA GLY A 80 -3.63 -22.78 -14.48
C GLY A 80 -3.45 -24.25 -14.83
N VAL A 81 -3.20 -24.49 -16.12
CA VAL A 81 -2.73 -25.78 -16.66
C VAL A 81 -1.40 -25.57 -17.38
N LYS A 82 -0.63 -26.65 -17.54
CA LYS A 82 0.55 -26.62 -18.42
C LYS A 82 0.12 -26.88 -19.86
N GLN A 83 0.94 -26.43 -20.80
CA GLN A 83 0.76 -26.81 -22.19
C GLN A 83 0.97 -28.32 -22.35
N ALA A 84 0.04 -28.99 -23.04
CA ALA A 84 0.18 -30.41 -23.36
C ALA A 84 1.25 -30.62 -24.44
N ALA A 85 1.90 -31.79 -24.38
CA ALA A 85 2.82 -32.21 -25.43
C ALA A 85 2.10 -32.32 -26.78
N THR A 86 2.79 -31.98 -27.87
CA THR A 86 2.23 -32.03 -29.22
C THR A 86 1.70 -33.43 -29.58
N GLN A 87 0.51 -33.49 -30.17
CA GLN A 87 -0.04 -34.68 -30.82
C GLN A 87 0.04 -34.50 -32.33
N ALA A 88 0.66 -35.45 -33.03
CA ALA A 88 0.67 -35.46 -34.48
C ALA A 88 -0.76 -35.73 -35.01
N ASN A 89 -1.05 -35.23 -36.22
CA ASN A 89 -2.30 -35.53 -36.90
C ASN A 89 -2.45 -37.05 -37.08
N SER A 90 -3.65 -37.57 -36.86
CA SER A 90 -3.93 -38.98 -37.10
C SER A 90 -3.81 -39.30 -38.59
N THR A 91 -3.10 -40.38 -38.90
CA THR A 91 -3.02 -40.98 -40.23
C THR A 91 -3.60 -42.39 -40.24
N ALA A 92 -4.42 -42.73 -39.23
CA ALA A 92 -5.01 -44.04 -39.09
C ALA A 92 -6.00 -44.33 -40.24
N THR A 93 -5.91 -45.54 -40.80
CA THR A 93 -6.81 -46.02 -41.87
C THR A 93 -7.86 -47.00 -41.35
N ASP A 94 -7.79 -47.35 -40.07
CA ASP A 94 -8.71 -48.26 -39.39
C ASP A 94 -9.05 -47.76 -37.99
N VAL A 95 -10.03 -48.43 -37.36
CA VAL A 95 -10.51 -48.07 -36.02
C VAL A 95 -9.44 -48.31 -34.96
N ALA A 96 -8.61 -49.35 -35.12
CA ALA A 96 -7.55 -49.67 -34.15
C ALA A 96 -6.51 -48.54 -34.06
N GLY A 97 -6.11 -47.97 -35.20
CA GLY A 97 -5.21 -46.82 -35.24
C GLY A 97 -5.83 -45.56 -34.62
N VAL A 98 -7.11 -45.28 -34.88
CA VAL A 98 -7.81 -44.13 -34.26
C VAL A 98 -7.86 -44.26 -32.74
N VAL A 99 -8.12 -45.47 -32.22
CA VAL A 99 -8.13 -45.74 -30.77
C VAL A 99 -6.74 -45.52 -30.17
N ALA A 100 -5.67 -45.93 -30.87
CA ALA A 100 -4.30 -45.69 -30.41
C ALA A 100 -3.98 -44.19 -30.33
N ASP A 101 -4.29 -43.42 -31.38
CA ASP A 101 -4.05 -41.97 -31.43
C ASP A 101 -4.85 -41.22 -30.35
N LEU A 102 -6.11 -41.62 -30.12
CA LEU A 102 -6.95 -41.06 -29.07
C LEU A 102 -6.35 -41.30 -27.68
N ASN A 103 -5.94 -42.54 -27.39
CA ASN A 103 -5.34 -42.86 -26.10
C ASN A 103 -4.01 -42.11 -25.88
N ALA A 104 -3.23 -41.90 -26.94
CA ALA A 104 -2.03 -41.07 -26.87
C ALA A 104 -2.36 -39.61 -26.53
N MET A 105 -3.42 -39.04 -27.12
CA MET A 105 -3.89 -37.70 -26.78
C MET A 105 -4.36 -37.63 -25.32
N LEU A 106 -5.16 -38.59 -24.86
CA LEU A 106 -5.64 -38.64 -23.47
C LEU A 106 -4.48 -38.69 -22.48
N ALA A 107 -3.45 -39.50 -22.76
CA ALA A 107 -2.25 -39.57 -21.94
C ALA A 107 -1.53 -38.21 -21.85
N LYS A 108 -1.40 -37.48 -22.97
CA LYS A 108 -0.76 -36.16 -23.02
C LYS A 108 -1.56 -35.10 -22.25
N LEU A 109 -2.89 -35.12 -22.35
CA LEU A 109 -3.76 -34.19 -21.61
C LEU A 109 -3.72 -34.47 -20.10
N LYS A 110 -3.67 -35.75 -19.70
CA LYS A 110 -3.48 -36.15 -18.30
C LYS A 110 -2.11 -35.74 -17.75
N ALA A 111 -1.05 -35.96 -18.52
CA ALA A 111 0.31 -35.54 -18.14
C ALA A 111 0.43 -34.00 -17.96
N ALA A 112 -0.36 -33.23 -18.72
CA ALA A 112 -0.41 -31.78 -18.61
C ALA A 112 -1.28 -31.26 -17.44
N GLY A 113 -2.01 -32.14 -16.75
CA GLY A 113 -2.96 -31.79 -15.71
C GLY A 113 -4.24 -31.12 -16.22
N ILE A 114 -4.56 -31.29 -17.52
CA ILE A 114 -5.78 -30.75 -18.14
C ILE A 114 -6.98 -31.66 -17.86
N MET A 115 -6.73 -32.97 -17.76
CA MET A 115 -7.74 -33.98 -17.46
C MET A 115 -7.25 -34.86 -16.30
N ALA A 116 -8.16 -35.21 -15.40
CA ALA A 116 -7.95 -36.23 -14.36
C ALA A 116 -8.59 -37.56 -14.80
#